data_AF-A0A565AR24-F1
#
_entry.id   AF-A0A565AR24-F1
#
_cell.length_a   1.000
_cell.length_b   1.000
_cell.length_c   1.000
_cell.angle_alpha   90.00
_cell.angle_beta   90.00
_cell.angle_gamma   90.00
#
_symmetry.space_group_name_H-M   'P 1'
#
loop_
_entity.id
_entity.type
_entity.pdbx_description
1 polymer ?
#
loop_
_entity_poly.entity_id
_entity_poly.type
_entity_poly.pdbx_seq_one_letter_code
_entity_poly.pdbx_strand_id
1 'polypeptide(L)'
;MGHWKHEDIFGEFDTGSNNSNSSDSDDEIVLPTYDYMADITLTRFAPTSLTWEPSPIGIPTICYCRKPALLKTQTIGLLMGTKFYSCAGDIRDGDCHIYKLLDDVILEEITLTKTKLGEIEGRLVELLTTVEKEKRMLQEMVNLYKEHNDKLIEMVTKVVRSDQEINDLKEMAFNLQAKVTNLETDLKS
;
A
#
# COMPACT_ATOMS: atom_id res chain seq x y z
N MET A 1 -11.06 1.57 -43.68
CA MET A 1 -9.86 2.28 -43.20
C MET A 1 -10.05 2.63 -41.73
N GLY A 2 -9.12 2.20 -40.88
CA GLY A 2 -9.08 2.55 -39.45
C GLY A 2 -7.73 2.11 -38.90
N HIS A 3 -6.77 3.01 -38.96
CA HIS A 3 -5.37 2.83 -38.58
C HIS A 3 -5.24 3.13 -37.08
N TRP A 4 -4.75 2.19 -36.28
CA TRP A 4 -4.36 2.45 -34.90
C TRP A 4 -2.84 2.52 -34.82
N LYS A 5 -2.33 3.62 -34.28
CA LYS A 5 -0.90 3.89 -34.07
C LYS A 5 -0.49 3.30 -32.73
N HIS A 6 0.69 2.66 -32.71
CA HIS A 6 1.37 2.22 -31.51
C HIS A 6 2.29 3.35 -31.06
N GLU A 7 2.10 3.86 -29.84
CA GLU A 7 2.96 4.85 -29.23
C GLU A 7 3.58 4.22 -27.98
N ASP A 8 4.91 4.00 -28.04
CA ASP A 8 5.71 3.43 -26.97
C ASP A 8 5.94 4.48 -25.87
N ILE A 9 5.60 4.11 -24.64
CA ILE A 9 5.59 4.95 -23.44
C ILE A 9 6.71 4.48 -22.50
N PHE A 10 7.74 5.33 -22.37
CA PHE A 10 8.92 5.25 -21.47
C PHE A 10 10.02 4.23 -21.84
N GLY A 11 11.32 4.58 -21.86
CA GLY A 11 12.01 5.74 -21.28
C GLY A 11 13.15 5.24 -20.38
N GLU A 12 14.30 5.89 -20.49
CA GLU A 12 15.64 5.46 -20.08
C GLU A 12 15.93 5.48 -18.55
N PHE A 13 17.06 4.86 -18.21
CA PHE A 13 17.69 4.46 -16.94
C PHE A 13 18.04 5.60 -15.94
N ASP A 14 18.08 5.29 -14.63
CA ASP A 14 19.17 5.70 -13.68
C ASP A 14 18.90 5.19 -12.25
N THR A 15 19.72 4.26 -11.75
CA THR A 15 19.76 3.88 -10.32
C THR A 15 20.89 4.61 -9.61
N GLY A 16 20.58 5.80 -9.11
CA GLY A 16 21.44 6.58 -8.20
C GLY A 16 21.49 5.94 -6.82
N SER A 17 22.65 5.37 -6.50
CA SER A 17 23.05 4.85 -5.19
C SER A 17 23.26 5.99 -4.18
N ASN A 18 22.79 5.81 -2.93
CA ASN A 18 23.26 6.58 -1.77
C ASN A 18 23.25 5.73 -0.49
N ASN A 19 24.44 5.71 0.12
CA ASN A 19 24.92 5.43 1.49
C ASN A 19 23.95 4.93 2.59
N SER A 20 24.43 4.10 3.53
CA SER A 20 25.02 4.58 4.80
C SER A 20 25.88 3.52 5.52
N ASN A 21 26.94 4.02 6.17
CA ASN A 21 27.94 3.35 7.01
C ASN A 21 27.42 2.74 8.33
N SER A 22 28.14 1.74 8.84
CA SER A 22 28.58 1.52 10.25
C SER A 22 28.94 0.05 10.43
N SER A 23 29.95 -0.40 11.18
CA SER A 23 30.99 0.22 12.01
C SER A 23 32.11 -0.80 12.21
N ASP A 24 33.32 -0.28 12.43
CA ASP A 24 34.54 -0.96 12.85
C ASP A 24 34.38 -1.84 14.10
N SER A 25 35.12 -2.94 14.10
CA SER A 25 35.75 -3.48 15.31
C SER A 25 37.04 -4.21 14.93
N ASP A 26 38.16 -3.62 15.35
CA ASP A 26 39.53 -4.12 15.24
C ASP A 26 39.75 -5.36 16.12
N ASP A 27 40.49 -6.36 15.61
CA ASP A 27 41.31 -7.27 16.40
C ASP A 27 42.30 -8.00 15.46
N GLU A 28 43.58 -7.59 15.48
CA GLU A 28 44.67 -8.29 14.79
C GLU A 28 45.22 -9.45 15.65
N ILE A 29 45.30 -10.66 15.08
CA ILE A 29 46.23 -11.70 15.57
C ILE A 29 46.89 -12.42 14.38
N VAL A 30 48.21 -12.32 14.36
CA VAL A 30 49.20 -12.89 13.43
C VAL A 30 49.17 -14.43 13.43
N LEU A 31 49.09 -15.04 12.25
CA LEU A 31 49.31 -16.49 12.05
C LEU A 31 50.71 -16.74 11.45
N PRO A 32 51.52 -17.68 11.98
CA PRO A 32 52.78 -18.05 11.39
C PRO A 32 52.60 -18.96 10.16
N THR A 33 53.47 -18.69 9.19
CA THR A 33 53.73 -19.32 7.91
C THR A 33 54.27 -20.78 7.99
N TYR A 34 53.69 -21.66 7.14
CA TYR A 34 54.22 -22.88 6.47
C TYR A 34 54.75 -24.05 7.36
N ASP A 35 54.58 -25.34 7.05
CA ASP A 35 54.89 -26.05 5.80
C ASP A 35 54.22 -27.45 5.70
N TYR A 36 54.14 -27.93 4.45
CA TYR A 36 54.28 -29.32 3.97
C TYR A 36 53.06 -29.94 3.26
N MET A 37 53.11 -29.79 1.93
CA MET A 37 52.33 -30.49 0.92
C MET A 37 52.69 -31.98 0.88
N ALA A 38 51.67 -32.84 0.81
CA ALA A 38 51.78 -34.16 0.21
C ALA A 38 50.47 -34.50 -0.52
N ASP A 39 50.52 -34.28 -1.82
CA ASP A 39 49.79 -34.88 -2.95
C ASP A 39 48.63 -35.86 -2.66
N ILE A 40 47.48 -35.60 -3.30
CA ILE A 40 46.98 -36.38 -4.46
C ILE A 40 45.81 -35.60 -5.10
N THR A 41 45.94 -35.37 -6.40
CA THR A 41 44.96 -34.78 -7.33
C THR A 41 43.61 -35.52 -7.38
N LEU A 42 42.53 -34.80 -7.09
CA LEU A 42 41.26 -34.90 -7.82
C LEU A 42 40.61 -33.51 -7.82
N THR A 43 40.68 -32.81 -8.94
CA THR A 43 39.99 -31.54 -9.18
C THR A 43 38.48 -31.77 -9.22
N ARG A 44 37.85 -31.92 -8.05
CA ARG A 44 36.43 -31.65 -7.88
C ARG A 44 36.32 -30.20 -7.45
N PHE A 45 35.96 -29.33 -8.39
CA PHE A 45 35.28 -28.11 -7.99
C PHE A 45 34.11 -28.54 -7.10
N ALA A 46 34.10 -28.06 -5.85
CA ALA A 46 32.92 -28.15 -5.01
C ALA A 46 31.77 -27.54 -5.83
N PRO A 47 30.60 -28.20 -5.94
CA PRO A 47 29.46 -27.53 -6.51
C PRO A 47 29.19 -26.36 -5.59
N THR A 48 29.43 -25.13 -6.06
CA THR A 48 28.83 -23.96 -5.47
C THR A 48 27.36 -24.31 -5.36
N SER A 49 26.85 -24.43 -4.14
CA SER A 49 25.44 -24.69 -3.91
C SER A 49 24.69 -23.49 -4.47
N LEU A 50 24.29 -23.59 -5.74
CA LEU A 50 23.38 -22.68 -6.39
C LEU A 50 22.14 -22.70 -5.50
N THR A 51 21.93 -21.60 -4.77
CA THR A 51 20.64 -21.29 -4.17
C THR A 51 19.67 -21.13 -5.34
N TRP A 52 19.07 -22.24 -5.75
CA TRP A 52 18.04 -22.25 -6.77
C TRP A 52 16.85 -21.47 -6.22
N GLU A 53 16.65 -20.25 -6.72
CA GLU A 53 15.36 -19.58 -6.56
C GLU A 53 14.27 -20.54 -7.06
N PRO A 54 13.17 -20.73 -6.32
CA PRO A 54 12.10 -21.61 -6.75
C PRO A 54 11.63 -21.20 -8.14
N SER A 55 11.30 -22.20 -8.96
CA SER A 55 10.75 -22.00 -10.31
C SER A 55 9.70 -20.89 -10.30
N PRO A 56 9.76 -19.91 -11.22
CA PRO A 56 8.69 -18.93 -11.32
C PRO A 56 7.37 -19.68 -11.58
N ILE A 57 6.45 -19.58 -10.63
CA ILE A 57 5.09 -20.13 -10.74
C ILE A 57 4.37 -19.35 -11.86
N GLY A 58 3.67 -20.06 -12.73
CA GLY A 58 2.98 -19.46 -13.89
C GLY A 58 3.84 -19.42 -15.16
N ILE A 59 3.60 -18.40 -16.00
CA ILE A 59 4.26 -18.24 -17.31
C ILE A 59 5.71 -17.78 -17.14
N PRO A 60 6.70 -18.60 -17.54
CA PRO A 60 8.09 -18.20 -17.41
C PRO A 60 8.48 -17.19 -18.47
N THR A 61 9.08 -16.08 -18.04
CA THR A 61 9.67 -15.06 -18.91
C THR A 61 11.19 -15.17 -18.97
N ILE A 62 11.82 -15.68 -17.91
CA ILE A 62 13.28 -15.77 -17.74
C ILE A 62 13.66 -17.19 -17.28
N CYS A 63 14.74 -17.72 -17.83
CA CYS A 63 15.38 -18.97 -17.43
C CYS A 63 16.30 -18.77 -16.22
N TYR A 64 16.64 -19.84 -15.49
CA TYR A 64 17.58 -19.77 -14.36
C TYR A 64 18.96 -19.22 -14.74
N CYS A 65 19.43 -19.44 -15.97
CA CYS A 65 20.64 -18.82 -16.51
C CYS A 65 20.45 -17.34 -16.94
N ARG A 66 19.36 -16.70 -16.51
CA ARG A 66 18.97 -15.30 -16.78
C ARG A 66 18.69 -14.96 -18.26
N LYS A 67 18.77 -15.93 -19.17
CA LYS A 67 18.36 -15.78 -20.58
C LYS A 67 16.84 -15.88 -20.72
N PRO A 68 16.23 -15.34 -21.80
CA PRO A 68 14.79 -15.44 -22.02
C PRO A 68 14.30 -16.89 -22.08
N ALA A 69 13.10 -17.13 -21.53
CA ALA A 69 12.36 -18.38 -21.75
C ALA A 69 11.46 -18.22 -23.00
N LEU A 70 11.51 -19.20 -23.90
CA LEU A 70 10.79 -19.17 -25.18
C LEU A 70 9.81 -20.34 -25.27
N LEU A 71 8.63 -20.07 -25.83
CA LEU A 71 7.68 -21.11 -26.20
C LEU A 71 8.16 -21.83 -27.46
N LYS A 72 8.36 -23.13 -27.37
CA LYS A 72 8.77 -24.01 -28.47
C LYS A 72 7.71 -25.08 -28.69
N THR A 73 7.70 -25.65 -29.89
CA THR A 73 6.84 -26.77 -30.25
C THR A 73 7.71 -27.99 -30.50
N GLN A 74 7.37 -29.12 -29.90
CA GLN A 74 8.03 -30.38 -30.15
C GLN A 74 7.74 -30.84 -31.58
N THR A 75 8.78 -30.94 -32.41
CA THR A 75 8.65 -31.28 -33.84
C THR A 75 8.94 -32.74 -34.14
N ILE A 76 9.44 -33.51 -33.17
CA ILE A 76 9.88 -34.89 -33.36
C ILE A 76 9.39 -35.76 -32.19
N GLY A 77 8.97 -36.99 -32.52
CA GLY A 77 8.60 -38.03 -31.55
C GLY A 77 7.10 -38.19 -31.35
N LEU A 78 6.73 -39.01 -30.37
CA LEU A 78 5.33 -39.34 -30.06
C LEU A 78 4.51 -38.13 -29.60
N LEU A 79 5.17 -37.12 -29.04
CA LEU A 79 4.59 -35.88 -28.52
C LEU A 79 4.73 -34.72 -29.51
N MET A 80 4.78 -35.01 -30.81
CA MET A 80 4.86 -33.98 -31.84
C MET A 80 3.63 -33.05 -31.76
N GLY A 81 3.89 -31.74 -31.78
CA GLY A 81 2.88 -30.69 -31.60
C GLY A 81 2.75 -30.18 -30.16
N THR A 82 3.30 -30.89 -29.17
CA THR A 82 3.29 -30.42 -27.78
C THR A 82 4.09 -29.14 -27.63
N LYS A 83 3.51 -28.15 -26.93
CA LYS A 83 4.15 -26.86 -26.67
C LYS A 83 4.77 -26.84 -25.28
N PHE A 84 5.97 -26.26 -25.17
CA PHE A 84 6.69 -26.16 -23.91
C PHE A 84 7.57 -24.91 -23.88
N TYR A 85 7.81 -24.37 -22.69
CA TYR A 85 8.77 -23.30 -22.48
C TYR A 85 10.17 -23.89 -22.28
N SER A 86 11.16 -23.27 -22.91
CA SER A 86 12.56 -23.66 -22.85
C SER A 86 13.49 -22.46 -22.98
N CYS A 87 14.67 -22.55 -22.37
CA CYS A 87 15.70 -21.51 -22.47
C CYS A 87 16.07 -21.14 -23.93
N ALA A 88 16.34 -19.85 -24.16
CA ALA A 88 16.95 -19.36 -25.39
C ALA A 88 18.45 -19.68 -25.52
N GLY A 89 19.13 -19.97 -24.41
CA GLY A 89 20.54 -20.32 -24.34
C GLY A 89 20.86 -21.75 -24.79
N ASP A 90 22.15 -22.09 -24.74
CA ASP A 90 22.61 -23.45 -24.97
C ASP A 90 22.21 -24.34 -23.80
N ILE A 91 21.29 -25.28 -24.03
CA ILE A 91 20.82 -26.21 -23.01
C ILE A 91 21.87 -27.25 -22.58
N ARG A 92 23.04 -27.27 -23.25
CA ARG A 92 24.14 -28.21 -23.02
C ARG A 92 25.32 -27.58 -22.30
N ASP A 93 25.22 -26.32 -21.88
CA ASP A 93 26.28 -25.59 -21.17
C ASP A 93 26.56 -26.12 -19.75
N GLY A 94 25.73 -27.05 -19.26
CA GLY A 94 25.86 -27.63 -17.92
C GLY A 94 25.13 -26.84 -16.84
N ASP A 95 24.51 -25.70 -17.18
CA ASP A 95 23.63 -24.96 -16.29
C ASP A 95 22.23 -25.61 -16.24
N CYS A 96 21.44 -25.30 -15.21
CA CYS A 96 20.03 -25.70 -15.22
C CYS A 96 19.22 -24.74 -16.08
N HIS A 97 18.42 -25.32 -16.97
CA HIS A 97 17.53 -24.58 -17.85
C HIS A 97 16.08 -24.90 -17.55
N ILE A 98 15.20 -23.92 -17.77
CA ILE A 98 13.78 -24.13 -17.63
C ILE A 98 13.27 -25.08 -18.72
N TYR A 99 12.43 -26.02 -18.30
CA TYR A 99 11.63 -26.87 -19.17
C TYR A 99 10.26 -27.04 -18.51
N LYS A 100 9.19 -26.62 -19.18
CA LYS A 100 7.84 -26.70 -18.62
C LYS A 100 6.80 -26.80 -19.72
N LEU A 101 5.86 -27.73 -19.60
CA LEU A 101 4.80 -27.88 -20.59
C LEU A 101 3.87 -26.67 -20.56
N LEU A 102 3.33 -26.30 -21.73
CA LEU A 102 2.42 -25.15 -21.84
C LEU A 102 1.18 -25.34 -20.96
N ASP A 103 0.64 -26.56 -20.90
CA ASP A 103 -0.58 -26.85 -20.13
C ASP A 103 -0.35 -26.68 -18.62
N ASP A 104 0.78 -27.15 -18.10
CA ASP A 104 1.17 -26.96 -16.69
C ASP A 104 1.35 -25.48 -16.37
N VAL A 105 2.01 -24.74 -17.26
CA VAL A 105 2.20 -23.28 -17.14
C VAL A 105 0.87 -22.54 -17.09
N ILE A 106 -0.05 -22.86 -18.00
CA ILE A 106 -1.37 -22.22 -18.06
C ILE A 106 -2.16 -22.53 -16.78
N LEU A 107 -2.13 -23.78 -16.32
CA LEU A 107 -2.83 -24.17 -15.10
C LEU A 107 -2.30 -23.42 -13.87
N GLU A 108 -0.98 -23.30 -13.75
CA GLU A 108 -0.37 -22.53 -12.67
C GLU A 108 -0.74 -21.04 -12.75
N GLU A 109 -0.68 -20.43 -13.94
CA GLU A 109 -1.03 -19.01 -14.13
C GLU A 109 -2.49 -18.74 -13.78
N ILE A 110 -3.41 -19.61 -14.22
CA ILE A 110 -4.84 -19.52 -13.88
C ILE A 110 -5.03 -19.67 -12.38
N THR A 111 -4.36 -20.64 -11.75
CA THR A 111 -4.48 -20.87 -10.31
C THR A 111 -3.96 -19.68 -9.52
N LEU A 112 -2.79 -19.15 -9.89
CA LEU A 112 -2.19 -17.98 -9.28
C LEU A 112 -3.10 -16.75 -9.42
N THR A 113 -3.63 -16.52 -10.64
CA THR A 113 -4.53 -15.41 -10.92
C THR A 113 -5.82 -15.52 -10.12
N LYS A 114 -6.41 -16.72 -10.04
CA LYS A 114 -7.62 -16.99 -9.26
C LYS A 114 -7.40 -16.72 -7.77
N THR A 115 -6.26 -17.14 -7.22
CA THR A 115 -5.92 -16.87 -5.81
C THR A 115 -5.78 -15.37 -5.56
N LYS A 116 -5.00 -14.66 -6.39
CA LYS A 116 -4.84 -13.20 -6.27
C LYS A 116 -6.18 -12.46 -6.39
N LEU A 117 -7.05 -12.91 -7.29
CA LEU A 117 -8.38 -12.33 -7.43
C LEU A 117 -9.20 -12.53 -6.15
N GLY A 118 -9.19 -13.73 -5.57
CA GLY A 118 -9.88 -14.01 -4.31
C GLY A 118 -9.34 -13.18 -3.14
N GLU A 119 -8.03 -12.96 -3.07
CA GLU A 119 -7.42 -12.06 -2.07
C GLU A 119 -7.88 -10.61 -2.24
N ILE A 120 -7.92 -10.12 -3.48
CA ILE A 120 -8.41 -8.76 -3.79
C ILE A 120 -9.89 -8.63 -3.44
N GLU A 121 -10.72 -9.60 -3.81
CA GLU A 121 -12.14 -9.65 -3.46
C GLU A 121 -12.33 -9.62 -1.94
N GLY A 122 -11.55 -10.40 -1.18
CA GLY A 122 -11.58 -10.39 0.27
C GLY A 122 -11.25 -9.02 0.86
N ARG A 123 -10.18 -8.37 0.36
CA ARG A 123 -9.79 -7.01 0.79
C ARG A 123 -10.84 -5.96 0.44
N LEU A 124 -11.51 -6.08 -0.70
CA LEU A 124 -12.60 -5.17 -1.09
C LEU A 124 -13.80 -5.30 -0.15
N VAL A 125 -14.16 -6.53 0.24
CA VAL A 125 -15.24 -6.75 1.21
C VAL A 125 -14.87 -6.13 2.56
N GLU A 126 -13.66 -6.35 3.06
CA GLU A 126 -13.20 -5.75 4.32
C GLU A 126 -13.25 -4.21 4.26
N LEU A 127 -12.75 -3.61 3.18
CA LEU A 127 -12.79 -2.16 2.98
C LEU A 127 -14.22 -1.64 2.95
N LEU A 128 -15.13 -2.32 2.24
CA LEU A 128 -16.53 -1.93 2.17
C LEU A 128 -17.18 -1.94 3.56
N THR A 129 -16.93 -2.97 4.37
CA THR A 129 -17.49 -3.04 5.74
C THR A 129 -16.96 -1.93 6.64
N THR A 130 -15.70 -1.53 6.45
CA THR A 130 -15.08 -0.41 7.17
C THR A 130 -15.72 0.91 6.78
N VAL A 131 -15.87 1.17 5.49
CA VAL A 131 -16.53 2.38 4.97
C VAL A 131 -17.99 2.47 5.44
N GLU A 132 -18.72 1.35 5.46
CA GLU A 132 -20.09 1.33 5.98
C GLU A 132 -20.16 1.65 7.48
N LYS A 133 -19.20 1.17 8.28
CA LYS A 133 -19.11 1.49 9.70
C LYS A 133 -18.81 2.98 9.91
N GLU A 134 -17.83 3.53 9.19
CA GLU A 134 -17.48 4.95 9.27
C GLU A 134 -18.65 5.84 8.86
N LYS A 135 -19.38 5.47 7.80
CA LYS A 135 -20.60 6.16 7.36
C LYS A 135 -21.65 6.21 8.49
N ARG A 136 -21.87 5.11 9.22
CA ARG A 136 -22.80 5.09 10.36
C ARG A 136 -22.35 6.03 11.47
N MET A 137 -21.06 6.01 11.83
CA MET A 137 -20.52 6.90 12.87
C MET A 137 -20.64 8.38 12.48
N LEU A 138 -20.35 8.72 11.22
CA LEU A 138 -20.55 10.07 10.71
C LEU A 138 -22.01 10.49 10.78
N GLN A 139 -22.95 9.60 10.43
CA GLN A 139 -24.38 9.89 10.53
C GLN A 139 -24.82 10.16 11.97
N GLU A 140 -24.32 9.39 12.94
CA GLU A 140 -24.58 9.61 14.37
C GLU A 140 -24.03 10.97 14.83
N MET A 141 -22.80 11.32 14.42
CA MET A 141 -22.19 12.61 14.75
C MET A 141 -22.97 13.79 14.18
N VAL A 142 -23.44 13.70 12.93
CA VAL A 142 -24.29 14.72 12.31
C VAL A 142 -25.61 14.89 13.07
N ASN A 143 -26.22 13.79 13.51
CA ASN A 143 -27.45 13.84 14.29
C ASN A 143 -27.24 14.53 15.65
N LEU A 144 -26.14 14.21 16.34
CA LEU A 144 -25.76 14.85 17.61
C LEU A 144 -25.49 16.34 17.43
N TYR A 145 -24.78 16.72 16.37
CA TYR A 145 -24.52 18.12 16.06
C TYR A 145 -25.82 18.90 15.82
N LYS A 146 -26.76 18.30 15.09
CA LYS A 146 -28.08 18.88 14.85
C LYS A 146 -28.83 19.10 16.16
N GLU A 147 -28.88 18.09 17.05
CA GLU A 147 -29.54 18.21 18.35
C GLU A 147 -28.91 19.32 19.21
N HIS A 148 -27.58 19.40 19.24
CA HIS A 148 -26.88 20.43 19.99
C HIS A 148 -27.15 21.83 19.41
N ASN A 149 -27.21 21.95 18.08
CA ASN A 149 -27.54 23.19 17.41
C ASN A 149 -28.98 23.65 17.73
N ASP A 150 -29.94 22.73 17.74
CA ASP A 150 -31.33 23.03 18.11
C ASP A 150 -31.44 23.54 19.56
N LYS A 151 -30.71 22.91 20.50
CA LYS A 151 -30.61 23.38 21.90
C LYS A 151 -29.96 24.76 22.01
N LEU A 152 -28.94 25.03 21.20
CA LEU A 152 -28.28 26.33 21.18
C LEU A 152 -29.22 27.43 20.67
N ILE A 153 -30.00 27.16 19.62
CA ILE A 153 -31.01 28.09 19.11
C ILE A 153 -32.07 28.38 20.20
N GLU A 154 -32.53 27.36 20.92
CA GLU A 154 -33.47 27.55 22.03
C GLU A 154 -32.88 28.42 23.14
N MET A 155 -31.63 28.15 23.53
CA MET A 155 -30.93 28.91 24.56
C MET A 155 -30.74 30.37 24.15
N VAL A 156 -30.29 30.63 22.92
CA VAL A 156 -30.15 31.99 22.37
C VAL A 156 -31.49 32.72 22.38
N THR A 157 -32.58 32.05 22.02
CA THR A 157 -33.92 32.65 22.05
C THR A 157 -34.34 33.05 23.47
N LYS A 158 -34.02 32.23 24.48
CA LYS A 158 -34.30 32.55 25.88
C LYS A 158 -33.47 33.74 26.36
N VAL A 159 -32.18 33.79 26.01
CA VAL A 159 -31.29 34.91 26.36
C VAL A 159 -31.82 36.22 25.77
N VAL A 160 -32.19 36.23 24.48
CA VAL A 160 -32.75 37.42 23.82
C VAL A 160 -34.02 37.91 24.53
N ARG A 161 -34.90 36.98 24.97
CA ARG A 161 -36.10 37.36 25.74
C ARG A 161 -35.75 37.98 27.08
N SER A 162 -34.84 37.37 27.82
CA SER A 162 -34.39 37.90 29.11
C SER A 162 -33.70 39.26 28.97
N ASP A 163 -32.92 39.49 27.92
CA ASP A 163 -32.32 40.79 27.63
C ASP A 163 -33.38 41.86 27.37
N GLN A 164 -34.47 41.52 26.67
CA GLN A 164 -35.59 42.43 26.47
C GLN A 164 -36.26 42.79 27.80
N GLU A 165 -36.57 41.79 28.64
CA GLU A 165 -37.17 42.00 29.96
C GLU A 165 -36.28 42.87 30.86
N ILE A 166 -34.96 42.67 30.82
CA ILE A 166 -33.98 43.51 31.54
C ILE A 166 -34.01 44.95 31.04
N ASN A 167 -34.11 45.17 29.73
CA ASN A 167 -34.19 46.51 29.16
C ASN A 167 -35.48 47.23 29.57
N ASP A 168 -36.62 46.54 29.53
CA ASP A 168 -37.91 47.09 29.96
C ASP A 168 -37.88 47.46 31.46
N LEU A 169 -37.29 46.60 32.31
CA LEU A 169 -37.10 46.88 33.74
C LEU A 169 -36.19 48.08 33.99
N LYS A 170 -35.11 48.22 33.22
CA LYS A 170 -34.22 49.40 33.31
C LYS A 170 -34.96 50.68 32.97
N GLU A 171 -35.78 50.69 31.92
CA GLU A 171 -36.58 51.87 31.54
C GLU A 171 -37.56 52.26 32.65
N MET A 172 -38.27 51.29 33.23
CA MET A 172 -39.15 51.54 34.37
C MET A 172 -38.40 52.11 35.58
N ALA A 173 -37.21 51.58 35.88
CA ALA A 173 -36.38 52.09 36.97
C ALA A 173 -35.93 53.54 36.74
N PHE A 174 -35.51 53.89 35.52
CA PHE A 174 -35.18 55.28 35.16
C PHE A 174 -36.38 56.21 35.34
N ASN A 175 -37.56 55.80 34.87
CA ASN A 175 -38.80 56.58 35.01
C ASN A 175 -39.20 56.78 36.48
N LEU A 176 -39.07 55.75 37.31
CA LEU A 176 -39.33 55.85 38.75
C LEU A 176 -38.32 56.76 39.44
N GLN A 177 -37.03 56.65 39.11
CA GLN A 177 -35.98 57.51 39.66
C GLN A 177 -36.21 58.98 39.32
N ALA A 178 -36.63 59.29 38.08
CA ALA A 178 -37.01 60.64 37.68
C ALA A 178 -38.21 61.16 38.49
N LYS A 179 -39.23 60.34 38.75
CA LYS A 179 -40.37 60.73 39.58
C LYS A 179 -39.98 60.99 41.04
N VAL A 180 -39.14 60.12 41.62
CA VAL A 180 -38.67 60.28 43.01
C VAL A 180 -37.85 61.57 43.16
N THR A 181 -36.92 61.84 42.24
CA THR A 181 -36.11 63.06 42.29
C THR A 181 -36.95 64.34 42.19
N ASN A 182 -37.98 64.36 41.34
CA ASN A 182 -38.91 65.50 41.28
C ASN A 182 -39.69 65.70 42.60
N LEU A 183 -40.19 64.62 43.22
CA LEU A 183 -40.89 64.71 44.51
C LEU A 183 -39.96 65.19 45.63
N GLU A 184 -38.69 64.75 45.62
CA GLU A 184 -37.68 65.21 46.58
C GLU A 184 -37.34 66.69 46.41
N THR A 185 -37.35 67.22 45.18
CA THR A 185 -37.16 68.66 44.95
C THR A 185 -38.36 69.48 45.41
N ASP A 186 -39.59 68.98 45.17
CA ASP A 186 -40.82 69.66 45.59
C ASP A 186 -40.94 69.74 47.12
N LEU A 187 -40.50 68.71 47.86
CA LEU A 187 -40.53 68.69 49.32
C LEU A 187 -39.52 69.65 49.97
N LYS A 188 -38.46 70.02 49.25
CA LYS A 188 -37.38 70.90 49.74
C LYS A 188 -37.62 72.38 49.41
N SER A 189 -38.62 72.70 48.58
CA SER A 189 -39.04 74.06 48.23
C SER A 189 -40.04 74.63 49.23
#